data_AF-A0A537X5N6-F1
#
_entry.id   AF-A0A537X5N6-F1
#
_cell.length_a   1.000
_cell.length_b   1.000
_cell.length_c   1.000
_cell.angle_alpha   90.00
_cell.angle_beta   90.00
_cell.angle_gamma   90.00
#
_symmetry.space_group_name_H-M   'P 1'
#
loop_
_entity.id
_entity.type
_entity.pdbx_description
1 polymer ?
#
loop_
_entity_poly.entity_id
_entity_poly.type
_entity_poly.pdbx_seq_one_letter_code
_entity_poly.pdbx_strand_id
1 'polypeptide(L)'
;IGERGGVRCDARLQTEHAGLYAAGDMCEYDSVPHGQPMRIEHEEVAAAQGRTVARNMLGAKEEHGEVPYFFSDLADWTSLEYVGPALEWDEEIVRGSPPEHRFSIWYLNKGRLAAALSVGRSDDLELARRLITAGSDLGEDKRLLADLSADLRPLAGRS
;
A
#
# COMPACT_ATOMS: atom_id res chain seq x y z
N ILE A 1 -13.44 -17.24 10.51
CA ILE A 1 -13.27 -16.69 9.14
C ILE A 1 -13.75 -15.26 9.17
N GLY A 2 -12.97 -14.33 8.65
CA GLY A 2 -13.32 -12.92 8.61
C GLY A 2 -14.26 -12.58 7.45
N GLU A 3 -14.68 -11.32 7.37
CA GLU A 3 -15.69 -10.85 6.43
C GLU A 3 -15.21 -10.87 4.97
N ARG A 4 -13.89 -10.93 4.75
CA ARG A 4 -13.27 -11.01 3.42
C ARG A 4 -12.98 -12.45 3.00
N GLY A 5 -13.42 -13.45 3.78
CA GLY A 5 -13.27 -14.87 3.47
C GLY A 5 -11.93 -15.49 3.86
N GLY A 6 -11.10 -14.79 4.63
CA GLY A 6 -9.82 -15.29 5.13
C GLY A 6 -9.86 -15.77 6.59
N VAL A 7 -8.78 -16.41 7.04
CA VAL A 7 -8.50 -16.62 8.47
C VAL A 7 -8.17 -15.27 9.09
N ARG A 8 -9.01 -14.84 10.03
CA ARG A 8 -8.86 -13.55 10.70
C ARG A 8 -7.65 -13.56 11.63
N CYS A 9 -6.80 -12.55 11.48
CA CYS A 9 -5.61 -12.32 12.27
C CYS A 9 -5.54 -10.87 12.74
N ASP A 10 -4.84 -10.64 13.85
CA ASP A 10 -4.44 -9.31 14.29
C ASP A 10 -3.31 -8.73 13.41
N ALA A 11 -2.85 -7.51 13.72
CA ALA A 11 -1.76 -6.85 13.02
C ALA A 11 -0.42 -7.61 13.08
N ARG A 12 -0.26 -8.58 13.98
CA ARG A 12 0.94 -9.44 14.12
C ARG A 12 0.76 -10.78 13.40
N LEU A 13 -0.30 -10.90 12.60
CA LEU A 13 -0.68 -12.11 11.85
C LEU A 13 -1.03 -13.30 12.74
N GLN A 14 -1.39 -13.05 14.00
CA GLN A 14 -1.83 -14.07 14.95
C GLN A 14 -3.35 -14.18 14.92
N THR A 15 -3.86 -15.41 14.93
CA THR A 15 -5.31 -15.67 15.02
C THR A 15 -5.80 -15.41 16.45
N GLU A 16 -7.11 -15.57 16.69
CA GLU A 16 -7.66 -15.50 18.07
C GLU A 16 -7.08 -16.58 19.01
N HIS A 17 -6.49 -17.65 18.47
CA HIS A 17 -5.85 -18.70 19.23
C HIS A 17 -4.35 -18.42 19.39
N ALA A 18 -3.92 -18.31 20.66
CA ALA A 18 -2.53 -18.08 21.01
C ALA A 18 -1.60 -19.14 20.37
N GLY A 19 -0.52 -18.66 19.75
CA GLY A 19 0.47 -19.49 19.05
C GLY A 19 0.07 -19.95 17.63
N LEU A 20 -1.15 -19.67 17.18
CA LEU A 20 -1.61 -19.98 15.82
C LEU A 20 -1.60 -18.73 14.94
N TYR A 21 -0.98 -18.84 13.76
CA TYR A 21 -0.78 -17.76 12.80
C TYR A 21 -1.31 -18.15 11.42
N ALA A 22 -1.61 -17.17 10.58
CA ALA A 22 -1.89 -17.38 9.15
C ALA A 22 -1.08 -16.40 8.29
N ALA A 23 -0.76 -16.81 7.06
CA ALA A 23 -0.05 -16.00 6.07
C ALA A 23 -0.48 -16.42 4.64
N GLY A 24 -0.17 -15.57 3.66
CA GLY A 24 -0.56 -15.73 2.27
C GLY A 24 -2.02 -15.43 2.00
N ASP A 25 -2.52 -15.92 0.87
CA ASP A 25 -3.85 -15.63 0.31
C ASP A 25 -5.02 -15.91 1.26
N MET A 26 -4.82 -16.84 2.20
CA MET A 26 -5.81 -17.21 3.20
C MET A 26 -5.86 -16.25 4.40
N CYS A 27 -4.91 -15.33 4.56
CA CYS A 27 -4.80 -14.45 5.71
C CYS A 27 -5.62 -13.17 5.52
N GLU A 28 -6.63 -12.98 6.38
CA GLU A 28 -7.27 -11.68 6.57
C GLU A 28 -6.67 -11.04 7.83
N TYR A 29 -5.99 -9.91 7.70
CA TYR A 29 -5.22 -9.29 8.79
C TYR A 29 -5.61 -7.83 8.99
N ASP A 30 -5.47 -7.34 10.22
CA ASP A 30 -5.61 -5.91 10.52
C ASP A 30 -4.37 -5.15 9.98
N SER A 31 -4.51 -4.52 8.81
CA SER A 31 -3.40 -3.84 8.14
C SER A 31 -3.07 -2.52 8.83
N VAL A 32 -1.85 -2.38 9.36
CA VAL A 32 -1.39 -1.16 10.02
C VAL A 32 -1.39 0.03 9.04
N PRO A 33 -0.80 -0.06 7.83
CA PRO A 33 -0.75 1.08 6.92
C PRO A 33 -2.12 1.56 6.44
N HIS A 34 -3.13 0.67 6.40
CA HIS A 34 -4.46 1.00 5.85
C HIS A 34 -5.53 1.20 6.95
N GLY A 35 -5.21 0.93 8.21
CA GLY A 35 -6.11 1.10 9.35
C GLY A 35 -7.38 0.25 9.30
N GLN A 36 -7.40 -0.82 8.51
CA GLN A 36 -8.58 -1.67 8.31
C GLN A 36 -8.20 -3.12 7.99
N PRO A 37 -9.12 -4.09 8.16
CA PRO A 37 -8.87 -5.47 7.81
C PRO A 37 -8.67 -5.63 6.29
N MET A 38 -7.73 -6.47 5.90
CA MET A 38 -7.35 -6.70 4.50
C MET A 38 -7.10 -8.17 4.23
N ARG A 39 -7.35 -8.59 2.98
CA ARG A 39 -6.94 -9.88 2.44
C ARG A 39 -6.35 -9.62 1.06
N ILE A 40 -5.11 -10.07 0.84
CA ILE A 40 -4.35 -9.78 -0.38
C ILE A 40 -3.86 -11.09 -0.97
N GLU A 41 -4.14 -11.31 -2.25
CA GLU A 41 -3.71 -12.46 -3.02
C GLU A 41 -2.51 -12.05 -3.88
N HIS A 42 -1.30 -12.09 -3.31
CA HIS A 42 -0.07 -11.70 -4.01
C HIS A 42 1.15 -12.40 -3.42
N GLU A 43 2.05 -12.87 -4.28
CA GLU A 43 3.24 -13.62 -3.87
C GLU A 43 4.15 -12.81 -2.93
N GLU A 44 4.43 -11.54 -3.25
CA GLU A 44 5.30 -10.70 -2.42
C GLU A 44 4.71 -10.47 -1.03
N VAL A 45 3.40 -10.28 -0.95
CA VAL A 45 2.68 -10.11 0.33
C VAL A 45 2.71 -11.42 1.11
N ALA A 46 2.47 -12.56 0.46
CA ALA A 46 2.57 -13.87 1.10
C ALA A 46 3.98 -14.13 1.67
N ALA A 47 5.03 -13.78 0.92
CA ALA A 47 6.41 -13.89 1.36
C ALA A 47 6.70 -12.95 2.55
N ALA A 48 6.25 -11.71 2.51
CA ALA A 48 6.41 -10.74 3.60
C ALA A 48 5.67 -11.16 4.88
N GLN A 49 4.45 -11.66 4.74
CA GLN A 49 3.67 -12.23 5.84
C GLN A 49 4.37 -13.44 6.45
N GLY A 50 4.88 -14.37 5.62
CA GLY A 50 5.63 -15.54 6.09
C GLY A 50 6.86 -15.16 6.93
N ARG A 51 7.61 -14.13 6.52
CA ARG A 51 8.73 -13.59 7.30
C ARG A 51 8.27 -13.02 8.64
N THR A 52 7.17 -12.27 8.66
CA THR A 52 6.61 -11.66 9.88
C THR A 52 6.12 -12.73 10.86
N VAL A 53 5.37 -13.72 10.36
CA VAL A 53 4.91 -14.88 11.15
C VAL A 53 6.09 -15.64 11.75
N ALA A 54 7.13 -15.93 10.96
CA ALA A 54 8.32 -16.63 11.46
C ALA A 54 9.00 -15.87 12.61
N ARG A 55 9.15 -14.55 12.50
CA ARG A 55 9.71 -13.72 13.59
C ARG A 55 8.81 -13.69 14.82
N ASN A 56 7.49 -13.67 14.64
CA ASN A 56 6.54 -13.69 15.75
C ASN A 56 6.46 -15.04 16.47
N MET A 57 6.60 -16.14 15.74
CA MET A 57 6.81 -17.46 16.33
C MET A 57 8.08 -17.52 17.18
N LEU A 58 9.10 -16.71 16.86
CA LEU A 58 10.34 -16.56 17.63
C LEU A 58 10.26 -15.46 18.72
N GLY A 59 9.09 -14.85 18.92
CA GLY A 59 8.86 -13.89 20.02
C GLY A 59 9.10 -12.42 19.70
N ALA A 60 9.29 -12.03 18.44
CA ALA A 60 9.56 -10.65 18.05
C ALA A 60 8.38 -9.69 18.31
N LYS A 61 7.13 -10.20 18.27
CA LYS A 61 5.89 -9.43 18.46
C LYS A 61 5.77 -8.22 17.50
N GLU A 62 6.23 -8.38 16.28
CA GLU A 62 6.23 -7.37 15.23
C GLU A 62 4.88 -7.30 14.52
N GLU A 63 4.45 -6.09 14.19
CA GLU A 63 3.31 -5.86 13.32
C GLU A 63 3.72 -5.99 11.85
N HIS A 64 2.79 -6.48 11.02
CA HIS A 64 2.95 -6.56 9.59
C HIS A 64 2.66 -5.20 8.94
N GLY A 65 3.73 -4.49 8.58
CA GLY A 65 3.67 -3.15 8.00
C GLY A 65 3.87 -3.08 6.48
N GLU A 66 3.74 -4.19 5.75
CA GLU A 66 3.93 -4.20 4.30
C GLU A 66 2.84 -3.35 3.61
N VAL A 67 3.25 -2.51 2.66
CA VAL A 67 2.33 -1.84 1.74
C VAL A 67 2.35 -2.63 0.43
N PRO A 68 1.25 -3.32 0.06
CA PRO A 68 1.24 -4.13 -1.15
C PRO A 68 1.68 -3.36 -2.41
N TYR A 69 2.52 -4.03 -3.19
CA TYR A 69 2.96 -3.59 -4.51
C TYR A 69 2.53 -4.62 -5.55
N PHE A 70 2.17 -4.11 -6.72
CA PHE A 70 1.77 -4.89 -7.87
C PHE A 70 2.32 -4.23 -9.12
N PHE A 71 2.66 -5.05 -10.11
CA PHE A 71 2.92 -4.57 -11.46
C PHE A 71 2.18 -5.42 -12.48
N SER A 72 1.92 -4.84 -13.64
CA SER A 72 1.30 -5.53 -14.76
C SER A 72 1.87 -5.01 -16.07
N ASP A 73 2.33 -5.93 -16.92
CA ASP A 73 2.70 -5.64 -18.30
C ASP A 73 1.45 -5.75 -19.18
N LEU A 74 1.03 -4.61 -19.73
CA LEU A 74 -0.10 -4.52 -20.65
C LEU A 74 0.40 -4.72 -22.09
N ALA A 75 0.61 -5.98 -22.44
CA ALA A 75 1.20 -6.38 -23.72
C ALA A 75 2.52 -5.62 -24.00
N ASP A 76 2.80 -5.33 -25.27
CA ASP A 76 3.98 -4.56 -25.68
C ASP A 76 3.79 -3.03 -25.49
N TRP A 77 2.66 -2.60 -24.93
CA TRP A 77 2.25 -1.20 -24.93
C TRP A 77 2.80 -0.44 -23.72
N THR A 78 2.61 -0.97 -22.51
CA THR A 78 3.07 -0.29 -21.30
C THR A 78 3.16 -1.22 -20.10
N SER A 79 3.98 -0.84 -19.12
CA SER A 79 4.05 -1.48 -17.81
C SER A 79 3.47 -0.52 -16.77
N LEU A 80 2.55 -1.04 -15.97
CA LEU A 80 1.90 -0.32 -14.88
C LEU A 80 2.41 -0.87 -13.56
N GLU A 81 2.71 0.04 -12.64
CA GLU A 81 3.10 -0.27 -11.28
C GLU A 81 2.11 0.38 -10.30
N TYR A 82 1.85 -0.27 -9.18
CA TYR A 82 0.83 0.15 -8.21
C TYR A 82 1.27 -0.14 -6.78
N VAL A 83 1.10 0.85 -5.90
CA VAL A 83 1.31 0.73 -4.45
C VAL A 83 0.01 1.07 -3.75
N GLY A 84 -0.46 0.22 -2.85
CA GLY A 84 -1.74 0.36 -2.16
C GLY A 84 -2.19 -0.96 -1.54
N PRO A 85 -3.49 -1.30 -1.49
CA PRO A 85 -4.56 -0.79 -2.33
C PRO A 85 -5.45 0.28 -1.68
N ALA A 86 -5.96 1.17 -2.53
CA ALA A 86 -7.08 2.04 -2.18
C ALA A 86 -8.37 1.24 -2.25
N LEU A 87 -8.92 0.87 -1.09
CA LEU A 87 -10.25 0.27 -1.00
C LEU A 87 -11.37 1.29 -1.17
N GLU A 88 -11.09 2.54 -0.80
CA GLU A 88 -11.96 3.71 -0.98
C GLU A 88 -11.08 4.93 -1.27
N TRP A 89 -11.55 5.85 -2.11
CA TRP A 89 -10.94 7.15 -2.37
C TRP A 89 -12.02 8.19 -2.70
N ASP A 90 -11.76 9.45 -2.37
CA ASP A 90 -12.63 10.60 -2.65
C ASP A 90 -12.02 11.60 -3.64
N GLU A 91 -10.73 11.46 -3.95
CA GLU A 91 -10.01 12.33 -4.86
C GLU A 91 -8.93 11.57 -5.65
N GLU A 92 -8.79 11.93 -6.92
CA GLU A 92 -7.75 11.44 -7.81
C GLU A 92 -6.92 12.63 -8.31
N ILE A 93 -5.60 12.55 -8.16
CA ILE A 93 -4.68 13.56 -8.67
C ILE A 93 -3.80 12.92 -9.73
N VAL A 94 -3.80 13.49 -10.93
CA VAL A 94 -2.95 13.04 -12.04
C VAL A 94 -1.68 13.89 -12.10
N ARG A 95 -0.53 13.21 -12.19
CA ARG A 95 0.79 13.82 -12.39
C ARG A 95 1.36 13.36 -13.71
N GLY A 96 1.63 14.26 -14.64
CA GLY A 96 2.15 13.89 -15.97
C GLY A 96 1.05 13.73 -17.01
N SER A 97 1.30 12.90 -18.02
CA SER A 97 0.48 12.83 -19.23
C SER A 97 0.13 11.38 -19.59
N PRO A 98 -1.16 10.97 -19.44
CA PRO A 98 -1.63 9.67 -19.92
C PRO A 98 -1.41 9.43 -21.42
N PRO A 99 -1.65 10.42 -22.32
CA PRO A 99 -1.35 10.26 -23.75
C PRO A 99 0.14 10.02 -24.05
N GLU A 100 1.06 10.46 -23.19
CA GLU A 100 2.50 10.24 -23.35
C GLU A 100 3.00 8.96 -22.65
N HIS A 101 2.09 8.16 -22.06
CA HIS A 101 2.40 6.99 -21.23
C HIS A 101 3.43 7.29 -20.14
N ARG A 102 3.37 8.50 -19.57
CA ARG A 102 4.27 8.91 -18.50
C ARG A 102 3.50 9.70 -17.46
N PHE A 103 2.87 9.00 -16.53
CA PHE A 103 2.01 9.60 -15.53
C PHE A 103 1.92 8.77 -14.25
N SER A 104 1.46 9.42 -13.19
CA SER A 104 1.04 8.77 -11.96
C SER A 104 -0.37 9.23 -11.59
N ILE A 105 -1.14 8.35 -10.98
CA ILE A 105 -2.45 8.67 -10.38
C ILE A 105 -2.31 8.45 -8.88
N TRP A 106 -2.58 9.48 -8.10
CA TRP A 106 -2.58 9.44 -6.64
C TRP A 106 -4.02 9.37 -6.17
N TYR A 107 -4.36 8.32 -5.42
CA TYR A 107 -5.70 8.11 -4.86
C TYR A 107 -5.71 8.57 -3.41
N LEU A 108 -6.49 9.60 -3.10
CA LEU A 108 -6.62 10.14 -1.76
C LEU A 108 -7.98 9.76 -1.17
N ASN A 109 -8.00 9.56 0.15
CA ASN A 109 -9.21 9.42 0.94
C ASN A 109 -9.09 10.32 2.16
N LYS A 110 -9.96 11.33 2.28
CA LYS A 110 -9.95 12.29 3.39
C LYS A 110 -8.58 12.94 3.59
N GLY A 111 -7.95 13.35 2.49
CA GLY A 111 -6.65 14.04 2.49
C GLY A 111 -5.42 13.14 2.69
N ARG A 112 -5.60 11.83 2.94
CA ARG A 112 -4.50 10.86 3.11
C ARG A 112 -4.32 10.05 1.84
N LEU A 113 -3.08 9.72 1.51
CA LEU A 113 -2.80 8.87 0.35
C LEU A 113 -3.20 7.41 0.66
N ALA A 114 -4.07 6.85 -0.17
CA ALA A 114 -4.55 5.47 -0.06
C ALA A 114 -3.87 4.52 -1.06
N ALA A 115 -3.51 5.03 -2.25
CA ALA A 115 -2.72 4.30 -3.23
C ALA A 115 -2.07 5.24 -4.25
N ALA A 116 -1.13 4.72 -5.02
CA ALA A 116 -0.64 5.34 -6.24
C ALA A 116 -0.46 4.31 -7.35
N LEU A 117 -0.80 4.73 -8.56
CA LEU A 117 -0.52 4.04 -9.81
C LEU A 117 0.53 4.83 -10.57
N SER A 118 1.46 4.16 -11.23
CA SER A 118 2.50 4.78 -12.05
C SER A 118 2.68 4.05 -13.37
N VAL A 119 2.92 4.84 -14.41
CA VAL A 119 3.37 4.41 -15.73
C VAL A 119 4.58 5.26 -16.10
N GLY A 120 5.77 4.66 -16.22
CA GLY A 120 7.00 5.36 -16.60
C GLY A 120 7.51 6.40 -15.58
N ARG A 121 7.06 6.31 -14.31
CA ARG A 121 7.40 7.24 -13.22
C ARG A 121 7.62 6.54 -11.86
N SER A 122 8.33 5.41 -11.84
CA SER A 122 8.51 4.54 -10.67
C SER A 122 9.01 5.26 -9.40
N ASP A 123 9.80 6.34 -9.53
CA ASP A 123 10.24 7.18 -8.41
C ASP A 123 9.07 7.75 -7.56
N ASP A 124 7.91 7.98 -8.19
CA ASP A 124 6.71 8.48 -7.50
C ASP A 124 6.14 7.40 -6.54
N LEU A 125 6.37 6.11 -6.81
CA LEU A 125 5.84 5.01 -5.99
C LEU A 125 6.61 4.81 -4.68
N GLU A 126 7.92 5.07 -4.66
CA GLU A 126 8.70 5.05 -3.42
C GLU A 126 8.21 6.13 -2.45
N LEU A 127 7.87 7.31 -2.96
CA LEU A 127 7.22 8.34 -2.16
C LEU A 127 5.83 7.90 -1.72
N ALA A 128 5.02 7.34 -2.62
CA ALA A 128 3.67 6.88 -2.31
C ALA A 128 3.68 5.89 -1.13
N ARG A 129 4.59 4.91 -1.16
CA ARG A 129 4.78 3.95 -0.07
C ARG A 129 5.02 4.63 1.27
N ARG A 130 5.91 5.63 1.31
CA ARG A 130 6.21 6.39 2.54
C ARG A 130 5.00 7.18 3.04
N LEU A 131 4.27 7.82 2.14
CA LEU A 131 3.07 8.59 2.49
C LEU A 131 1.94 7.71 3.03
N ILE A 132 1.73 6.52 2.43
CA ILE A 132 0.76 5.53 2.91
C ILE A 132 1.18 5.02 4.29
N THR A 133 2.45 4.64 4.49
CA THR A 133 2.94 4.19 5.79
C THR A 133 2.84 5.28 6.87
N ALA A 134 3.13 6.54 6.53
CA ALA A 134 2.99 7.67 7.46
C ALA A 134 1.53 8.02 7.74
N GLY A 135 0.62 7.68 6.82
CA GLY A 135 -0.80 7.94 6.89
C GLY A 135 -1.16 9.42 7.08
N SER A 136 -0.26 10.36 6.82
CA SER A 136 -0.46 11.79 7.17
C SER A 136 -1.44 12.48 6.22
N ASP A 137 -2.23 13.43 6.75
CA ASP A 137 -3.10 14.28 5.94
C ASP A 137 -2.25 15.30 5.19
N LEU A 138 -2.38 15.32 3.87
CA LEU A 138 -1.61 16.19 2.99
C LEU A 138 -2.15 17.62 2.93
N GLY A 139 -3.39 17.87 3.39
CA GLY A 139 -4.00 19.20 3.36
C GLY A 139 -3.84 19.91 2.01
N GLU A 140 -3.37 21.16 2.04
CA GLU A 140 -3.10 21.96 0.83
C GLU A 140 -1.87 21.49 0.04
N ASP A 141 -0.96 20.73 0.65
CA ASP A 141 0.26 20.26 0.00
C ASP A 141 -0.03 19.18 -1.06
N LYS A 142 -1.21 18.55 -1.04
CA LYS A 142 -1.65 17.60 -2.08
C LYS A 142 -1.61 18.20 -3.50
N ARG A 143 -1.73 19.54 -3.64
CA ARG A 143 -1.59 20.23 -4.93
C ARG A 143 -0.23 20.00 -5.59
N LEU A 144 0.82 19.74 -4.79
CA LEU A 144 2.16 19.46 -5.29
C LEU A 144 2.22 18.14 -6.06
N LEU A 145 1.34 17.17 -5.73
CA LEU A 145 1.29 15.88 -6.40
C LEU A 145 1.04 16.03 -7.91
N ALA A 146 0.24 17.02 -8.34
CA ALA A 146 0.00 17.31 -9.76
C ALA A 146 1.16 18.03 -10.47
N ASP A 147 1.98 18.79 -9.74
CA ASP A 147 2.96 19.72 -10.32
C ASP A 147 4.28 19.01 -10.68
N LEU A 148 4.49 18.76 -11.97
CA LEU A 148 5.70 18.11 -12.50
C LEU A 148 7.03 18.77 -12.09
N SER A 149 7.01 20.05 -11.72
CA SER A 149 8.19 20.80 -11.28
C SER A 149 8.41 20.77 -9.76
N ALA A 150 7.41 20.33 -9.00
CA ALA A 150 7.49 20.27 -7.54
C ALA A 150 8.44 19.18 -7.05
N ASP A 151 9.23 19.52 -6.03
CA ASP A 151 9.96 18.54 -5.23
C ASP A 151 9.01 17.93 -4.19
N LEU A 152 8.73 16.63 -4.34
CA LEU A 152 7.79 15.92 -3.48
C LEU A 152 8.45 15.31 -2.23
N ARG A 153 9.79 15.31 -2.14
CA ARG A 153 10.52 14.73 -0.99
C ARG A 153 10.09 15.30 0.38
N PRO A 154 9.78 16.61 0.52
CA PRO A 154 9.34 17.16 1.79
C PRO A 154 8.02 16.60 2.31
N LEU A 155 7.19 15.98 1.47
CA LEU A 155 5.90 15.41 1.89
C LEU A 155 6.06 14.21 2.82
N ALA A 156 7.12 13.41 2.67
CA ALA A 156 7.35 12.21 3.48
C ALA A 156 7.99 12.47 4.85
N GLY A 157 8.39 13.72 5.16
CA GLY A 157 9.17 14.06 6.35
C GLY A 157 8.44 14.89 7.41
N ARG A 158 7.14 15.15 7.23
CA ARG A 158 6.33 15.97 8.15
C ARG A 158 5.46 15.05 9.01
N SER A 159 6.02 14.60 10.14
CA SER A 159 5.33 13.87 11.21
C SER A 159 4.80 14.82 12.29
#